data_AF-A0A2U3R3Y7-F1
#
_entry.id   AF-A0A2U3R3Y7-F1
#
_cell.length_a   1.000
_cell.length_b   1.000
_cell.length_c   1.000
_cell.angle_alpha   90.00
_cell.angle_beta   90.00
_cell.angle_gamma   90.00
#
_symmetry.space_group_name_H-M   'P 1'
#
loop_
_entity.id
_entity.type
_entity.pdbx_description
1 polymer ?
#
loop_
_entity_poly.entity_id
_entity_poly.type
_entity_poly.pdbx_seq_one_letter_code
_entity_poly.pdbx_strand_id
1 'polypeptide(L)'
;MKTVQDEIQKWNFFIDDAPASSISAIRSRARRLKRTHNLAILFIDYLQLIKIDNRGSQYNRVQEISEITQSLKALAKELNISIIALSQLSRAVEQRSDKKPIL
;
A
#
# COMPACT_ATOMS: atom_id res chain seq x y z
N MET A 1 -27.03 -14.41 19.79
CA MET A 1 -26.33 -14.47 18.48
C MET A 1 -24.97 -13.84 18.67
N LYS A 2 -23.88 -14.50 18.27
CA LYS A 2 -22.59 -13.81 18.11
C LYS A 2 -22.72 -12.87 16.92
N THR A 3 -22.27 -11.63 17.07
CA THR A 3 -22.30 -10.65 15.99
C THR A 3 -21.03 -10.79 15.15
N VAL A 4 -21.08 -10.39 13.88
CA VAL A 4 -19.90 -10.35 12.98
C VAL A 4 -18.75 -9.53 13.60
N GLN A 5 -19.09 -8.50 14.38
CA GLN A 5 -18.13 -7.68 15.11
C GLN A 5 -17.31 -8.49 16.12
N ASP A 6 -17.94 -9.40 16.87
CA ASP A 6 -17.27 -10.26 17.86
C ASP A 6 -16.29 -11.25 17.21
N GLU A 7 -16.50 -11.56 15.93
CA GLU A 7 -15.62 -12.43 15.16
C GLU A 7 -14.41 -11.66 14.62
N ILE A 8 -14.62 -10.46 14.07
CA ILE A 8 -13.54 -9.61 13.54
C ILE A 8 -12.58 -9.18 14.65
N GLN A 9 -13.07 -8.87 15.85
CA GLN A 9 -12.21 -8.46 16.97
C GLN A 9 -11.16 -9.52 17.38
N LYS A 10 -11.39 -10.79 17.01
CA LYS A 10 -10.46 -11.89 17.30
C LYS A 10 -9.40 -12.07 16.22
N TRP A 11 -9.51 -11.36 15.10
CA TRP A 11 -8.57 -11.49 14.01
C TRP A 11 -7.27 -10.79 14.36
N ASN A 12 -6.16 -11.38 13.91
CA ASN A 12 -4.85 -10.75 13.95
C ASN A 12 -4.74 -9.71 12.82
N PHE A 13 -5.61 -8.69 12.89
CA PHE A 13 -5.79 -7.65 11.89
C PHE A 13 -5.38 -6.31 12.46
N PHE A 14 -4.39 -5.68 11.82
CA PHE A 14 -3.84 -4.41 12.27
C PHE A 14 -4.19 -3.33 11.25
N ILE A 15 -4.76 -2.22 11.74
CA ILE A 15 -5.04 -1.02 10.95
C ILE A 15 -4.04 0.05 11.35
N ASP A 16 -3.48 0.71 10.35
CA ASP A 16 -2.65 1.89 10.50
C ASP A 16 -3.28 3.01 9.68
N ASP A 17 -3.93 3.93 10.36
CA ASP A 17 -4.66 5.06 9.79
C ASP A 17 -3.83 6.35 9.78
N ALA A 18 -2.52 6.25 10.02
CA ALA A 18 -1.64 7.41 10.05
C ALA A 18 -1.66 8.15 8.69
N PRO A 19 -1.87 9.48 8.68
CA PRO A 19 -1.99 10.25 7.46
C PRO A 19 -0.69 10.23 6.65
N ALA A 20 -0.81 10.16 5.31
CA ALA A 20 0.27 10.30 4.33
C ALA A 20 1.62 9.71 4.77
N SER A 21 1.66 8.39 4.94
CA SER A 21 2.86 7.69 5.39
C SER A 21 3.92 7.61 4.29
N SER A 22 5.18 7.92 4.63
CA SER A 22 6.29 7.70 3.70
C SER A 22 6.60 6.22 3.52
N ILE A 23 7.23 5.86 2.40
CA ILE A 23 7.63 4.47 2.14
C ILE A 23 8.53 3.91 3.26
N SER A 24 9.40 4.74 3.85
CA SER A 24 10.25 4.35 4.98
C SER A 24 9.46 4.03 6.24
N ALA A 25 8.42 4.82 6.54
CA ALA A 25 7.52 4.57 7.66
C ALA A 25 6.79 3.22 7.49
N ILE A 26 6.27 2.95 6.28
CA ILE A 26 5.61 1.68 5.94
C ILE A 26 6.56 0.50 6.16
N ARG A 27 7.81 0.58 5.68
CA ARG A 27 8.82 -0.48 5.88
C ARG A 27 9.11 -0.74 7.35
N SER A 28 9.30 0.32 8.14
CA SER A 28 9.59 0.22 9.57
C SER A 28 8.45 -0.50 10.31
N ARG A 29 7.21 -0.10 10.06
CA ARG A 29 6.02 -0.69 10.68
C ARG A 29 5.79 -2.15 10.24
N ALA A 30 5.93 -2.44 8.95
CA ALA A 30 5.79 -3.80 8.43
C ALA A 30 6.84 -4.77 9.02
N ARG A 31 8.11 -4.34 9.12
CA ARG A 31 9.17 -5.12 9.79
C ARG A 31 8.86 -5.38 11.25
N ARG A 32 8.36 -4.36 11.96
CA ARG A 32 7.94 -4.51 13.36
C ARG A 32 6.82 -5.56 13.49
N LEU A 33 5.76 -5.44 12.69
CA LEU A 33 4.64 -6.40 12.68
C LEU A 33 5.09 -7.81 12.25
N LYS A 34 6.02 -7.93 11.31
CA LYS A 34 6.61 -9.23 10.96
C LYS A 34 7.30 -9.88 12.15
N ARG A 35 8.08 -9.12 12.91
CA ARG A 35 8.80 -9.60 14.09
C ARG A 35 7.88 -9.94 15.27
N THR A 36 6.86 -9.12 15.52
CA THR A 36 6.01 -9.27 16.72
C THR A 36 4.76 -10.11 16.52
N HIS A 37 4.23 -10.19 15.29
CA HIS A 37 2.96 -10.86 14.99
C HIS A 37 3.03 -11.78 13.76
N ASN A 38 4.22 -12.04 13.21
CA ASN A 38 4.40 -12.86 12.01
C ASN A 38 3.50 -12.42 10.84
N LEU A 39 3.52 -11.12 10.51
CA LEU A 39 2.82 -10.56 9.36
C LEU A 39 2.93 -11.46 8.11
N ALA A 40 1.79 -11.77 7.49
CA ALA A 40 1.70 -12.64 6.32
C ALA A 40 1.24 -11.90 5.06
N ILE A 41 0.47 -10.82 5.24
CA ILE A 41 -0.07 -10.01 4.15
C ILE A 41 -0.12 -8.55 4.56
N LEU A 42 0.18 -7.66 3.62
CA LEU A 42 0.06 -6.21 3.79
C LEU A 42 -0.89 -5.65 2.73
N PHE A 43 -1.91 -4.93 3.18
CA PHE A 43 -2.82 -4.19 2.32
C PHE A 43 -2.47 -2.70 2.36
N ILE A 44 -2.48 -2.04 1.21
CA ILE A 44 -2.17 -0.62 1.06
C ILE A 44 -3.30 0.07 0.29
N ASP A 45 -3.94 1.04 0.93
CA ASP A 45 -5.00 1.90 0.37
C ASP A 45 -4.56 3.37 0.45
N TYR A 46 -4.04 3.99 -0.60
CA TYR A 46 -3.68 3.50 -1.94
C TYR A 46 -2.29 4.07 -2.33
N LEU A 47 -1.64 3.51 -3.35
CA LEU A 47 -0.26 3.86 -3.73
C LEU A 47 -0.04 5.35 -3.90
N GLN A 48 -1.03 6.05 -4.46
CA GLN A 48 -0.91 7.46 -4.77
C GLN A 48 -0.94 8.39 -3.51
N LEU A 49 -1.13 7.86 -2.30
CA LEU A 49 -0.97 8.61 -1.05
C LEU A 49 0.41 8.42 -0.40
N ILE A 50 1.19 7.44 -0.86
CA ILE A 50 2.54 7.20 -0.37
C ILE A 50 3.47 8.27 -0.92
N LYS A 51 4.31 8.80 -0.04
CA LYS A 51 5.35 9.78 -0.37
C LYS A 51 6.74 9.13 -0.31
N ILE A 52 7.62 9.58 -1.18
CA ILE A 52 9.06 9.29 -1.08
C ILE A 52 9.71 10.39 -0.25
N ASP A 53 10.52 10.00 0.73
CA ASP A 53 11.23 10.96 1.59
C ASP A 53 12.19 11.83 0.77
N ASN A 54 12.30 13.12 1.13
CA ASN A 54 13.33 14.06 0.63
C ASN A 54 13.34 14.36 -0.88
N ARG A 55 12.20 14.33 -1.59
CA ARG A 55 12.13 14.74 -3.01
C ARG A 55 11.44 16.09 -3.23
N GLY A 56 12.09 16.96 -4.00
CA GLY A 56 11.57 18.26 -4.39
C GLY A 56 10.38 18.18 -5.36
N SER A 57 9.65 19.29 -5.50
CA SER A 57 8.37 19.42 -6.21
C SER A 57 8.39 19.16 -7.73
N GLN A 58 9.54 18.86 -8.33
CA GLN A 58 9.70 18.71 -9.78
C GLN A 58 9.67 17.26 -10.30
N TYR A 59 9.36 16.28 -9.45
CA TYR A 59 9.44 14.88 -9.87
C TYR A 59 8.17 14.42 -10.61
N ASN A 60 8.37 13.67 -11.70
CA ASN A 60 7.27 13.07 -12.44
C ASN A 60 6.57 12.01 -11.56
N ARG A 61 5.25 12.17 -11.36
CA ARG A 61 4.44 11.26 -10.55
C ARG A 61 4.53 9.80 -11.01
N VAL A 62 4.66 9.55 -12.31
CA VAL A 62 4.80 8.20 -12.88
C VAL A 62 6.08 7.53 -12.37
N GLN A 63 7.17 8.29 -12.31
CA GLN A 63 8.45 7.78 -11.84
C GLN A 63 8.43 7.56 -10.32
N GLU A 64 7.77 8.44 -9.58
CA GLU A 64 7.55 8.25 -8.13
C GLU A 64 6.77 6.96 -7.84
N ILE A 65 5.67 6.70 -8.57
CA ILE A 65 4.90 5.45 -8.43
C ILE A 65 5.76 4.23 -8.80
N SER A 66 6.58 4.33 -9.86
CA SER A 66 7.51 3.27 -10.25
C SER A 66 8.50 2.93 -9.12
N GLU A 67 9.01 3.93 -8.42
CA GLU A 67 9.93 3.71 -7.30
C GLU A 67 9.22 3.17 -6.05
N ILE A 68 8.02 3.67 -5.74
CA ILE A 68 7.20 3.15 -4.64
C ILE A 68 6.92 1.66 -4.87
N THR A 69 6.48 1.29 -6.07
CA THR A 69 6.17 -0.11 -6.41
C THR A 69 7.40 -1.02 -6.35
N GLN A 70 8.57 -0.56 -6.82
CA GLN A 70 9.84 -1.29 -6.67
C GLN A 70 10.22 -1.48 -5.20
N SER A 71 10.07 -0.43 -4.39
CA SER A 71 10.34 -0.47 -2.94
C SER A 71 9.42 -1.44 -2.21
N LEU A 72 8.13 -1.46 -2.58
CA LEU A 72 7.16 -2.43 -2.06
C LEU A 72 7.51 -3.85 -2.50
N LYS A 73 7.91 -4.07 -3.75
CA LYS A 73 8.34 -5.40 -4.21
C LYS A 73 9.57 -5.89 -3.46
N ALA A 74 10.53 -5.01 -3.18
CA ALA A 74 11.68 -5.33 -2.37
C ALA A 74 11.27 -5.70 -0.93
N LEU A 75 10.37 -4.93 -0.31
CA LEU A 75 9.82 -5.23 1.02
C LEU A 75 9.09 -6.59 1.06
N ALA A 76 8.29 -6.90 0.04
CA ALA A 76 7.59 -8.18 -0.07
C ALA A 76 8.56 -9.37 -0.07
N LYS A 77 9.64 -9.27 -0.86
CA LYS A 77 10.70 -10.29 -0.92
C LYS A 77 11.46 -10.38 0.40
N GLU A 78 11.80 -9.24 0.98
CA GLU A 78 12.55 -9.15 2.24
C GLU A 78 11.79 -9.82 3.39
N LEU A 79 10.49 -9.55 3.52
CA LEU A 79 9.66 -10.10 4.59
C LEU A 79 9.06 -11.47 4.27
N ASN A 80 9.19 -11.93 3.02
CA ASN A 80 8.51 -13.11 2.48
C ASN A 80 7.00 -13.06 2.74
N ILE A 81 6.36 -11.97 2.29
CA ILE A 81 4.91 -11.74 2.43
C ILE A 81 4.26 -11.30 1.11
N SER A 82 2.94 -11.47 1.04
CA SER A 82 2.14 -10.88 -0.04
C SER A 82 1.84 -9.41 0.27
N ILE A 83 1.96 -8.54 -0.74
CA ILE A 83 1.55 -7.14 -0.64
C ILE A 83 0.48 -6.88 -1.70
N ILE A 84 -0.69 -6.40 -1.27
CA ILE A 84 -1.79 -5.98 -2.12
C ILE A 84 -1.91 -4.47 -1.99
N ALA A 85 -1.73 -3.75 -3.10
CA ALA A 85 -1.80 -2.30 -3.11
C ALA A 85 -2.85 -1.82 -4.11
N LEU A 86 -3.71 -0.92 -3.65
CA LEU A 86 -4.69 -0.26 -4.50
C LEU A 86 -4.00 0.84 -5.32
N SER A 87 -4.34 0.94 -6.59
CA SER A 87 -3.88 1.98 -7.49
C SER A 87 -5.08 2.62 -8.19
N GLN A 88 -5.14 3.94 -8.16
CA GLN A 88 -6.11 4.68 -8.96
C GLN A 88 -5.64 4.82 -10.41
N LEU A 89 -6.57 4.65 -11.34
CA LEU A 89 -6.33 4.90 -12.76
C LEU A 89 -6.40 6.40 -13.07
N SER A 90 -5.74 6.80 -14.16
CA SER A 90 -5.92 8.15 -14.70
C SER A 90 -7.37 8.37 -15.13
N ARG A 91 -7.92 9.56 -14.85
CA ARG A 91 -9.24 9.99 -15.34
C ARG A 91 -9.32 10.05 -16.86
N ALA A 92 -8.19 10.03 -17.57
CA ALA A 92 -8.17 9.89 -19.03
C ALA A 92 -8.95 8.66 -19.53
N VAL A 93 -9.10 7.62 -18.70
CA VAL A 93 -9.95 6.45 -18.98
C VAL A 93 -11.40 6.84 -19.28
N GLU A 94 -11.90 7.92 -18.66
CA GLU A 94 -13.28 8.38 -18.76
C GLU A 94 -13.58 9.05 -20.10
N GLN A 95 -12.56 9.58 -20.77
CA GLN A 95 -12.68 10.29 -22.06
C GLN A 95 -12.68 9.36 -23.26
N ARG A 96 -12.37 8.08 -23.06
CA ARG A 96 -12.31 7.08 -24.14
C ARG A 96 -13.69 6.51 -24.42
N SER A 97 -13.91 6.11 -25.67
CA SER A 97 -15.11 5.36 -26.08
C SER A 97 -15.19 4.00 -25.38
N ASP A 98 -14.07 3.30 -25.23
CA ASP A 98 -13.96 2.10 -24.38
C ASP A 98 -13.39 2.45 -22.99
N LYS A 99 -14.20 2.18 -21.97
CA LYS A 99 -13.91 2.47 -20.56
C LYS A 99 -13.21 1.32 -19.84
N LYS A 100 -12.93 0.19 -20.52
CA LYS A 100 -12.14 -0.90 -19.92
C LYS A 100 -10.73 -0.40 -19.54
N PRO A 101 -10.27 -0.62 -18.29
CA PRO A 101 -8.91 -0.28 -17.89
C PRO A 101 -7.86 -0.85 -18.84
N ILE A 102 -6.87 -0.04 -19.19
CA ILE A 102 -5.68 -0.48 -19.92
C ILE A 102 -4.49 -0.16 -19.00
N LEU A 103 -3.59 -1.14 -18.86
CA LEU A 103 -2.40 -1.08 -18.01
C LEU A 103 -1.19 -0.54 -18.77
#